data_AF-A0A0E0AT49-F1
#
_entry.id   AF-A0A0E0AT49-F1
#
_cell.length_a   1.000
_cell.length_b   1.000
_cell.length_c   1.000
_cell.angle_alpha   90.00
_cell.angle_beta   90.00
_cell.angle_gamma   90.00
#
_symmetry.space_group_name_H-M   'P 1'
#
loop_
_entity.id
_entity.type
_entity.pdbx_description
1 polymer ?
#
loop_
_entity_poly.entity_id
_entity_poly.type
_entity_poly.pdbx_seq_one_letter_code
_entity_poly.pdbx_strand_id
1 'polypeptide(L)'
;MPGYYDIDDILMEEEPISVVFQVSANGVGLLDPGAERNSVEKGAKVDLPFWLAHGLLSLEQAVSINVPPCFTQKTRKEIQADAACVDLRIRCPYFYELGCKINI
;
A
#
# COMPACT_ATOMS: atom_id res chain seq x y z
N MET A 1 -10.49 -7.66 -16.44
CA MET A 1 -9.02 -7.80 -16.56
C MET A 1 -8.48 -6.45 -16.21
N PRO A 2 -7.56 -6.36 -15.23
CA PRO A 2 -6.97 -5.08 -14.89
C PRO A 2 -6.23 -4.51 -16.11
N GLY A 3 -6.31 -3.20 -16.29
CA GLY A 3 -5.87 -2.54 -17.51
C GLY A 3 -5.54 -1.08 -17.30
N TYR A 4 -4.57 -0.60 -18.06
CA TYR A 4 -4.10 0.80 -17.98
C TYR A 4 -5.21 1.86 -18.12
N TYR A 5 -6.30 1.52 -18.81
CA TYR A 5 -7.46 2.40 -19.03
C TYR A 5 -8.67 2.06 -18.14
N ASP A 6 -8.53 1.13 -17.21
CA ASP A 6 -9.59 0.79 -16.27
C ASP A 6 -9.63 1.85 -15.16
N ILE A 7 -10.78 2.49 -14.99
CA ILE A 7 -10.97 3.57 -14.02
C ILE A 7 -10.87 3.01 -12.59
N ASP A 8 -11.41 1.82 -12.36
CA ASP A 8 -11.40 1.21 -11.02
C ASP A 8 -9.95 0.88 -10.61
N ASP A 9 -9.11 0.46 -11.56
CA ASP A 9 -7.68 0.27 -11.32
C ASP A 9 -6.96 1.59 -11.02
N ILE A 10 -7.21 2.65 -11.79
CA ILE A 10 -6.58 3.96 -11.58
C ILE A 10 -6.94 4.50 -10.20
N LEU A 11 -8.22 4.42 -9.82
CA LEU A 11 -8.68 4.88 -8.51
C LEU A 11 -8.10 4.04 -7.37
N MET A 12 -8.01 2.73 -7.56
CA MET A 12 -7.39 1.82 -6.61
C MET A 12 -5.89 2.11 -6.42
N GLU A 13 -5.17 2.42 -7.49
CA GLU A 13 -3.72 2.67 -7.44
C GLU A 13 -3.36 4.01 -6.79
N GLU A 14 -4.30 4.96 -6.75
CA GLU A 14 -4.14 6.24 -6.07
C GLU A 14 -4.30 6.14 -4.54
N GLU A 15 -4.93 5.07 -4.04
CA GLU A 15 -5.13 4.88 -2.60
C GLU A 15 -3.77 4.82 -1.85
N PRO A 16 -3.66 5.53 -0.71
CA PRO A 16 -2.43 5.57 0.05
C PRO A 16 -2.16 4.22 0.73
N ILE A 17 -0.95 3.71 0.57
CA ILE A 17 -0.44 2.52 1.23
C ILE A 17 0.78 2.85 2.10
N SER A 18 0.81 2.25 3.28
CA SER A 18 1.88 2.48 4.23
C SER A 18 3.11 1.66 3.86
N VAL A 19 4.24 2.33 3.68
CA VAL A 19 5.53 1.71 3.35
C VAL A 19 6.61 2.08 4.36
N VAL A 20 7.66 1.27 4.40
CA VAL A 20 8.89 1.55 5.16
C VAL A 20 10.05 1.67 4.19
N PHE A 21 10.76 2.79 4.23
CA PHE A 21 11.95 2.98 3.41
C PHE A 21 13.08 2.06 3.89
N GLN A 22 13.64 1.26 2.99
CA GLN A 22 14.76 0.35 3.28
C GLN A 22 16.12 1.01 3.02
N VAL A 23 16.11 2.14 2.32
CA VAL A 23 17.27 2.99 2.01
C VAL A 23 16.93 4.45 2.29
N SER A 24 17.93 5.25 2.68
CA SER A 24 17.74 6.70 2.77
C SER A 24 17.68 7.30 1.36
N ALA A 25 16.74 8.19 1.11
CA ALA A 25 16.51 8.80 -0.19
C ALA A 25 16.55 10.34 -0.07
N ASN A 26 17.35 10.98 -0.91
CA ASN A 26 17.48 12.44 -0.94
C ASN A 26 16.54 13.05 -1.99
N GLY A 27 16.11 14.29 -1.79
CA GLY A 27 15.24 15.03 -2.71
C GLY A 27 13.76 14.65 -2.62
N VAL A 28 13.40 13.74 -1.71
CA VAL A 28 12.04 13.21 -1.52
C VAL A 28 11.44 13.60 -0.17
N GLY A 29 11.91 14.69 0.44
CA GLY A 29 11.39 15.13 1.75
C GLY A 29 9.89 15.46 1.74
N LEU A 30 9.31 15.77 0.57
CA LEU A 30 7.86 15.96 0.42
C LEU A 30 7.05 14.70 0.79
N LEU A 31 7.66 13.51 0.67
CA LEU A 31 6.99 12.26 0.98
C LEU A 31 6.81 12.07 2.48
N ASP A 32 7.70 12.60 3.30
CA ASP A 32 7.61 12.51 4.77
C ASP A 32 7.30 13.91 5.35
N PRO A 33 6.05 14.20 5.74
CA PRO A 33 5.67 15.48 6.33
C PRO A 33 6.46 15.83 7.60
N GLY A 34 7.06 14.83 8.27
CA GLY A 34 7.89 15.01 9.45
C GLY A 34 9.39 15.21 9.15
N ALA A 35 9.80 15.17 7.89
CA ALA A 35 11.21 15.29 7.54
C ALA A 35 11.73 16.72 7.78
N GLU A 36 12.76 16.84 8.63
CA GLU A 36 13.45 18.10 8.88
C GLU A 36 14.35 18.53 7.69
N ARG A 37 14.66 17.59 6.81
CA ARG A 37 15.54 17.76 5.65
C ARG A 37 14.81 17.34 4.39
N ASN A 38 15.31 17.75 3.23
CA ASN A 38 14.78 17.26 1.95
C ASN A 38 15.25 15.82 1.67
N SER A 39 14.98 14.89 2.57
CA SER A 39 15.38 13.49 2.53
C SER A 39 14.50 12.64 3.43
N VAL A 40 14.28 11.40 3.06
CA VAL A 40 13.63 10.37 3.88
C VAL A 40 14.70 9.40 4.37
N GLU A 41 14.73 9.15 5.67
CA GLU A 41 15.71 8.24 6.27
C GLU A 41 15.29 6.79 6.15
N LYS A 42 16.27 5.88 6.11
CA LYS A 42 16.01 4.45 6.23
C LYS A 42 15.23 4.14 7.52
N GLY A 43 14.19 3.34 7.38
CA GLY A 43 13.28 2.96 8.45
C GLY A 43 12.10 3.92 8.64
N ALA A 44 12.08 5.05 7.94
CA ALA A 44 10.95 5.96 7.98
C ALA A 44 9.69 5.28 7.41
N LYS A 45 8.58 5.47 8.12
CA LYS A 45 7.27 4.97 7.71
C LYS A 45 6.50 6.11 7.07
N VAL A 46 6.11 5.90 5.81
CA VAL A 46 5.49 6.93 4.98
C VAL A 46 4.29 6.32 4.26
N ASP A 47 3.22 7.09 4.09
CA ASP A 47 2.07 6.69 3.29
C ASP A 47 2.22 7.27 1.88
N LEU A 48 2.26 6.39 0.87
CA LEU A 48 2.45 6.74 -0.54
C LEU A 48 1.29 6.20 -1.37
N PRO A 49 0.90 6.85 -2.48
CA PRO A 49 0.01 6.24 -3.45
C PRO A 49 0.54 4.86 -3.90
N PHE A 50 -0.34 3.88 -4.07
CA PHE A 50 0.06 2.51 -4.40
C PHE A 50 0.87 2.44 -5.70
N TRP A 51 0.55 3.21 -6.74
CA TRP A 51 1.32 3.22 -8.00
C TRP A 51 2.80 3.59 -7.77
N LEU A 52 3.07 4.53 -6.85
CA LEU A 52 4.42 4.95 -6.51
C LEU A 52 5.13 3.90 -5.66
N ALA A 53 4.44 3.40 -4.64
CA ALA A 53 4.96 2.34 -3.77
C ALA A 53 5.34 1.09 -4.57
N HIS A 54 4.49 0.68 -5.52
CA HIS A 54 4.72 -0.47 -6.39
C HIS A 54 5.96 -0.28 -7.30
N GLY A 55 6.15 0.93 -7.84
CA GLY A 55 7.35 1.28 -8.60
C GLY A 55 8.62 1.19 -7.75
N LEU A 56 8.60 1.71 -6.52
CA LEU A 56 9.73 1.68 -5.58
C LEU A 56 10.01 0.29 -5.00
N LEU A 57 9.00 -0.57 -4.93
CA LEU A 57 9.19 -1.99 -4.56
C LEU A 57 9.97 -2.72 -5.66
N SER A 58 9.65 -2.41 -6.92
CA SER A 58 10.27 -3.01 -8.11
C SER A 58 11.71 -2.51 -8.34
N LEU A 59 11.97 -1.25 -8.02
CA LEU A 59 13.29 -0.62 -8.08
C LEU A 59 14.07 -0.86 -6.79
N GLU A 60 15.01 -1.81 -6.85
CA GLU A 60 16.03 -2.05 -5.79
C GLU A 60 15.48 -2.37 -4.39
N GLN A 61 14.19 -2.70 -4.25
CA GLN A 61 13.54 -2.94 -2.95
C GLN A 61 13.73 -1.73 -2.01
N ALA A 62 13.69 -0.51 -2.56
CA ALA A 62 13.91 0.73 -1.83
C ALA A 62 12.88 0.94 -0.71
N VAL A 63 11.70 0.33 -0.83
CA VAL A 63 10.64 0.34 0.17
C VAL A 63 10.10 -1.07 0.42
N SER A 64 9.54 -1.30 1.61
CA SER A 64 8.73 -2.47 1.93
C SER A 64 7.31 -2.06 2.30
N ILE A 65 6.31 -2.72 1.73
CA ILE A 65 4.90 -2.45 2.04
C ILE A 65 4.55 -3.02 3.41
N ASN A 66 3.96 -2.20 4.29
CA ASN A 66 3.31 -2.71 5.49
C ASN A 66 1.97 -3.32 5.09
N VAL A 67 1.69 -4.52 5.59
CA VAL A 67 0.43 -5.21 5.34
C VAL A 67 -0.75 -4.31 5.72
N PRO A 68 -1.62 -3.93 4.76
CA PRO A 68 -2.77 -3.08 5.05
C PRO A 68 -3.67 -3.70 6.12
N PRO A 69 -4.37 -2.88 6.94
CA PRO A 69 -5.26 -3.38 8.00
C PRO A 69 -6.29 -4.41 7.53
N CYS A 70 -6.77 -4.27 6.30
CA CYS A 70 -7.70 -5.19 5.65
C CYS A 70 -7.11 -6.60 5.41
N PHE A 71 -5.79 -6.77 5.34
CA PHE A 71 -5.15 -8.08 5.12
C PHE A 71 -4.50 -8.69 6.37
N THR A 72 -4.72 -8.09 7.54
CA THR A 72 -4.19 -8.60 8.81
C THR A 72 -4.69 -10.02 9.12
N GLN A 73 -3.93 -10.74 9.95
CA GLN A 73 -4.32 -12.10 10.37
C GLN A 73 -5.70 -12.14 11.04
N LYS A 74 -6.08 -11.06 11.74
CA LYS A 74 -7.42 -10.90 12.33
C LYS A 74 -8.50 -10.93 11.25
N THR A 75 -8.39 -10.07 10.24
CA THR A 75 -9.35 -10.05 9.12
C THR A 75 -9.41 -11.39 8.40
N ARG A 76 -8.26 -12.06 8.19
CA ARG A 76 -8.23 -13.41 7.60
C ARG A 76 -9.03 -14.44 8.42
N LYS A 77 -8.88 -14.43 9.75
CA LYS A 77 -9.64 -15.34 10.63
C LYS A 77 -11.14 -15.05 10.63
N GLU A 78 -11.54 -13.78 10.55
CA GLU A 78 -12.95 -13.38 10.47
C GLU A 78 -13.58 -13.86 9.16
N ILE A 79 -12.88 -13.68 8.03
CA ILE A 79 -13.34 -14.18 6.72
C ILE A 79 -13.40 -15.72 6.71
N GLN A 80 -12.43 -16.40 7.32
CA GLN A 80 -12.42 -17.87 7.44
C GLN A 80 -13.55 -18.41 8.32
N ALA A 81 -13.99 -17.64 9.33
CA ALA A 81 -15.07 -18.03 10.21
C ALA A 81 -16.43 -17.93 9.49
N ASP A 82 -16.71 -16.79 8.86
CA ASP A 82 -17.86 -16.61 7.97
C ASP A 82 -17.64 -15.38 7.07
N ALA A 83 -17.36 -15.64 5.78
CA ALA A 83 -17.13 -14.60 4.79
C ALA A 83 -18.36 -13.72 4.55
N ALA A 84 -19.59 -14.24 4.72
CA ALA A 84 -20.81 -13.49 4.50
C ALA A 84 -21.06 -12.43 5.60
N CYS A 85 -20.44 -12.59 6.76
CA CYS A 85 -20.53 -11.66 7.88
C CYS A 85 -19.47 -10.54 7.86
N VAL A 86 -18.56 -10.52 6.89
CA VAL A 86 -17.50 -9.50 6.79
C VAL A 86 -17.82 -8.50 5.70
N ASP A 87 -18.08 -7.25 6.07
CA ASP A 87 -18.20 -6.16 5.11
C ASP A 87 -16.82 -5.71 4.63
N LEU A 88 -16.42 -6.22 3.45
CA LEU A 88 -15.15 -5.87 2.82
C LEU A 88 -15.15 -4.45 2.26
N ARG A 89 -16.29 -3.92 1.80
CA ARG A 89 -16.36 -2.58 1.19
C ARG A 89 -16.04 -1.49 2.20
N ILE A 90 -16.53 -1.64 3.43
CA ILE A 90 -16.22 -0.72 4.53
C ILE A 90 -14.73 -0.77 4.91
N ARG A 91 -14.10 -1.94 4.81
CA ARG A 91 -12.70 -2.12 5.20
C ARG A 91 -11.70 -1.71 4.12
N CYS A 92 -12.01 -1.99 2.87
CA CYS A 92 -11.19 -1.67 1.70
C CYS A 92 -12.09 -1.79 0.45
N PRO A 93 -12.47 -0.68 -0.19
CA PRO A 93 -13.31 -0.69 -1.38
C PRO A 93 -12.76 -1.58 -2.51
N TYR A 94 -11.43 -1.66 -2.61
CA TYR A 94 -10.69 -2.41 -3.63
C TYR A 94 -10.01 -3.67 -3.08
N PHE A 95 -10.66 -4.35 -2.12
CA PHE A 95 -10.05 -5.47 -1.37
C PHE A 95 -9.46 -6.56 -2.26
N TYR A 96 -10.16 -6.95 -3.32
CA TYR A 96 -9.73 -8.06 -4.17
C TYR A 96 -8.60 -7.62 -5.10
N GLU A 97 -8.76 -6.47 -5.75
CA GLU A 97 -7.78 -5.87 -6.65
C GLU A 97 -6.47 -5.60 -5.91
N LEU A 98 -6.54 -5.04 -4.71
CA LEU A 98 -5.38 -4.77 -3.85
C LEU A 98 -4.68 -6.04 -3.39
N GLY A 99 -5.44 -7.08 -3.02
CA GLY A 99 -4.88 -8.38 -2.65
C GLY A 99 -4.10 -9.00 -3.81
N CYS A 100 -4.64 -8.92 -5.03
CA CYS A 100 -3.96 -9.39 -6.24
C CYS A 100 -2.68 -8.62 -6.54
N LYS A 101 -2.67 -7.28 -6.43
CA LYS A 101 -1.48 -6.46 -6.74
C LYS A 101 -0.38 -6.56 -5.68
N ILE A 102 -0.72 -6.75 -4.40
CA ILE A 102 0.29 -6.93 -3.31
C ILE A 102 0.73 -8.41 -3.19
N ASN A 103 0.07 -9.34 -3.88
CA ASN A 103 0.36 -10.79 -3.86
C ASN A 103 0.25 -11.40 -2.44
N ILE A 104 -0.90 -11.22 -1.77
CA ILE A 104 -1.10 -11.54 -0.33
C ILE A 104 -2.29 -12.44 -0.02
#